data_AF-A0A2G8KQQ5-F1
#
_entry.id   AF-A0A2G8KQQ5-F1
#
_cell.length_a   1.000
_cell.length_b   1.000
_cell.length_c   1.000
_cell.angle_alpha   90.00
_cell.angle_beta   90.00
_cell.angle_gamma   90.00
#
_symmetry.space_group_name_H-M   'P 1'
#
loop_
_entity.id
_entity.type
_entity.pdbx_description
1 polymer ?
#
loop_
_entity_poly.entity_id
_entity_poly.type
_entity_poly.pdbx_seq_one_letter_code
_entity_poly.pdbx_strand_id
1 'polypeptide(L)'
;MKKSFNIDSSVQMRLYTLTKRQFVLVFICFFAAFGVSVLIGITGPSIDVSFSTVRSSANTNDSFSLESPTLNKFNRSLWLTAVINSTDYKKDKFQSDLAVTVSIRGAKDDASVEKVGQQEYNHDRSLICSKKSGCQPILLAHVGVLEYAKYHFVITLAGLENNPADSISFCFRSYNPIFSNMEIWFRFIFLVLTFIVTCMFAHALRKFSIRDWSIEQKWLSVLLPLLLLYNNPIFPLIFLVNSWVPLIVDNIFQTTFLSALLLFWLCTYHGIRQSDRKWMKFYLPKAIIVGAMWIIGITMTCWQQYRVF
;
A
#
# COMPACT_ATOMS: atom_id res chain seq x y z
N MET A 1 36.54 4.30 33.50
CA MET A 1 36.84 5.75 33.40
C MET A 1 36.64 6.37 32.00
N LYS A 2 36.60 5.59 30.90
CA LYS A 2 36.44 6.11 29.52
C LYS A 2 34.98 6.30 29.05
N LYS A 3 34.00 5.96 29.91
CA LYS A 3 32.55 6.00 29.61
C LYS A 3 31.92 7.37 29.84
N SER A 4 32.43 8.19 30.79
CA SER A 4 31.94 9.57 30.96
C SER A 4 32.51 10.49 29.87
N PHE A 5 33.81 10.36 29.55
CA PHE A 5 34.49 11.29 28.64
C PHE A 5 33.89 11.40 27.21
N ASN A 6 33.27 10.33 26.67
CA ASN A 6 32.60 10.40 25.36
C ASN A 6 31.16 10.93 25.44
N ILE A 7 30.51 10.86 26.60
CA ILE A 7 29.20 11.49 26.83
C ILE A 7 29.41 12.99 27.05
N ASP A 8 30.48 13.35 27.76
CA ASP A 8 30.86 14.73 28.10
C ASP A 8 31.30 15.56 26.87
N SER A 9 31.75 14.93 25.77
CA SER A 9 32.14 15.62 24.53
C SER A 9 31.03 15.75 23.49
N SER A 10 29.84 15.18 23.74
CA SER A 10 28.73 15.21 22.78
C SER A 10 27.68 16.24 23.18
N VAL A 11 27.02 16.84 22.19
CA VAL A 11 25.98 17.85 22.44
C VAL A 11 24.85 17.24 23.27
N GLN A 12 24.67 17.74 24.50
CA GLN A 12 23.63 17.27 25.41
C GLN A 12 22.24 17.44 24.77
N MET A 13 21.48 16.35 24.72
CA MET A 13 20.11 16.39 24.24
C MET A 13 19.20 17.02 25.29
N ARG A 14 18.17 17.74 24.80
CA ARG A 14 17.12 18.30 25.65
C ARG A 14 16.41 17.25 26.50
N LEU A 15 16.35 15.99 26.06
CA LEU A 15 15.76 14.89 26.85
C LEU A 15 16.39 14.77 28.25
N TYR A 16 17.71 15.02 28.37
CA TYR A 16 18.45 14.94 29.63
C TYR A 16 18.24 16.16 30.54
N THR A 17 17.70 17.26 30.02
CA THR A 17 17.46 18.50 30.76
C THR A 17 15.98 18.77 31.04
N LEU A 18 15.08 17.90 30.58
CA LEU A 18 13.65 18.01 30.84
C LEU A 18 13.33 17.74 32.32
N THR A 19 12.48 18.60 32.88
CA THR A 19 11.88 18.33 34.20
C THR A 19 10.88 17.18 34.11
N LYS A 20 10.64 16.48 35.23
CA LYS A 20 9.63 15.40 35.29
C LYS A 20 8.26 15.83 34.77
N ARG A 21 7.84 17.08 35.06
CA ARG A 21 6.56 17.64 34.58
C ARG A 21 6.53 17.78 33.06
N GLN A 22 7.59 18.34 32.47
CA GLN A 22 7.69 18.47 31.01
C GLN A 22 7.74 17.11 30.31
N PHE A 23 8.46 16.15 30.89
CA PHE A 23 8.52 14.78 30.36
C PHE A 23 7.13 14.14 30.34
N VAL A 24 6.38 14.19 31.44
CA VAL A 24 5.00 13.67 31.50
C VAL A 24 4.09 14.38 30.49
N LEU A 25 4.20 15.70 30.36
CA LEU A 25 3.41 16.48 29.40
C LEU A 25 3.66 16.04 27.95
N VAL A 26 4.92 15.78 27.58
CA VAL A 26 5.27 15.27 26.23
C VAL A 26 4.59 13.92 25.97
N PHE A 27 4.59 13.02 26.96
CA PHE A 27 3.89 11.72 26.83
C PHE A 27 2.38 11.87 26.69
N ILE A 28 1.75 12.73 27.49
CA ILE A 28 0.32 13.00 27.38
C ILE A 28 -0.03 13.55 26.00
N CYS A 29 0.75 14.52 25.50
CA CYS A 29 0.56 15.09 24.17
C CYS A 29 0.72 14.02 23.07
N PHE A 30 1.74 13.16 23.17
CA PHE A 30 1.95 12.05 22.24
C PHE A 30 0.76 11.09 22.22
N PHE A 31 0.31 10.60 23.38
CA PHE A 31 -0.82 9.66 23.45
C PHE A 31 -2.14 10.30 23.03
N ALA A 32 -2.34 11.59 23.31
CA ALA A 32 -3.51 12.31 22.82
C ALA A 32 -3.50 12.42 21.30
N ALA A 33 -2.37 12.83 20.70
CA ALA A 33 -2.24 12.91 19.24
C ALA A 33 -2.40 11.54 18.56
N PHE A 34 -1.79 10.51 19.14
CA PHE A 34 -1.94 9.12 18.68
C PHE A 34 -3.41 8.66 18.78
N GLY A 35 -4.07 8.89 19.92
CA GLY A 35 -5.47 8.55 20.14
C GLY A 35 -6.40 9.25 19.13
N VAL A 36 -6.20 10.55 18.90
CA VAL A 36 -6.95 11.29 17.87
C VAL A 36 -6.75 10.68 16.48
N SER A 37 -5.51 10.30 16.15
CA SER A 37 -5.19 9.69 14.84
C SER A 37 -5.88 8.33 14.67
N VAL A 38 -5.91 7.51 15.71
CA VAL A 38 -6.61 6.22 15.72
C VAL A 38 -8.12 6.39 15.61
N LEU A 39 -8.71 7.33 16.37
CA LEU A 39 -10.14 7.61 16.31
C LEU A 39 -10.57 8.02 14.91
N ILE A 40 -9.80 8.91 14.27
CA ILE A 40 -10.06 9.34 12.89
C ILE A 40 -10.01 8.14 11.92
N GLY A 41 -9.06 7.23 12.09
CA GLY A 41 -8.96 6.01 11.29
C GLY A 41 -10.16 5.06 11.46
N ILE A 42 -10.70 4.93 12.68
CA ILE A 42 -11.86 4.08 12.96
C ILE A 42 -13.16 4.71 12.43
N THR A 43 -13.33 6.02 12.58
CA THR A 43 -14.51 6.74 12.09
C THR A 43 -14.43 7.09 10.60
N GLY A 44 -13.31 6.79 9.95
CA GLY A 44 -13.05 7.10 8.56
C GLY A 44 -13.95 6.30 7.59
N PRO A 45 -14.01 6.72 6.32
CA PRO A 45 -14.71 5.97 5.28
C PRO A 45 -14.06 4.61 5.05
N SER A 46 -14.83 3.65 4.52
CA SER A 46 -14.29 2.35 4.12
C SER A 46 -13.19 2.52 3.05
N ILE A 47 -12.19 1.65 3.07
CA ILE A 47 -11.08 1.68 2.10
C ILE A 47 -11.59 1.39 0.69
N ASP A 48 -12.55 0.47 0.57
CA ASP A 48 -13.11 0.02 -0.68
C ASP A 48 -14.64 0.12 -0.70
N VAL A 49 -15.17 0.14 -1.91
CA VAL A 49 -16.59 0.10 -2.23
C VAL A 49 -16.85 -1.05 -3.21
N SER A 50 -17.93 -1.77 -2.98
CA SER A 50 -18.34 -2.91 -3.80
C SER A 50 -19.72 -2.70 -4.42
N PHE A 51 -19.87 -3.03 -5.70
CA PHE A 51 -21.13 -3.02 -6.42
C PHE A 51 -21.38 -4.41 -7.03
N SER A 52 -22.45 -5.07 -6.62
CA SER A 52 -22.79 -6.42 -7.08
C SER A 52 -23.98 -6.42 -8.03
N THR A 53 -23.90 -7.22 -9.09
CA THR A 53 -25.03 -7.52 -9.98
C THR A 53 -25.19 -9.03 -10.10
N VAL A 54 -26.42 -9.51 -10.01
CA VAL A 54 -26.74 -10.94 -10.14
C VAL A 54 -27.37 -11.17 -11.51
N ARG A 55 -26.83 -12.15 -12.24
CA ARG A 55 -27.41 -12.63 -13.50
C ARG A 55 -27.86 -14.08 -13.29
N SER A 56 -29.11 -14.36 -13.64
CA SER A 56 -29.61 -15.74 -13.70
C SER A 56 -28.99 -16.40 -14.92
N SER A 57 -28.40 -17.59 -14.78
CA SER A 57 -27.84 -18.31 -15.92
C SER A 57 -28.91 -19.20 -16.55
N ALA A 58 -29.02 -19.12 -17.86
CA ALA A 58 -29.53 -20.21 -18.68
C ALA A 58 -28.54 -20.40 -19.85
N ASN A 59 -27.61 -21.35 -19.68
CA ASN A 59 -26.66 -21.92 -20.66
C ASN A 59 -25.18 -21.49 -20.59
N THR A 60 -24.32 -22.46 -20.94
CA THR A 60 -22.87 -22.55 -20.67
C THR A 60 -21.96 -21.93 -21.74
N ASN A 61 -22.51 -21.13 -22.66
CA ASN A 61 -21.75 -20.40 -23.68
C ASN A 61 -22.19 -18.93 -23.79
N ASP A 62 -22.93 -18.44 -22.80
CA ASP A 62 -23.53 -17.11 -22.88
C ASP A 62 -22.49 -16.03 -22.56
N SER A 63 -22.46 -14.98 -23.38
CA SER A 63 -21.57 -13.84 -23.17
C SER A 63 -22.24 -12.84 -22.25
N PHE A 64 -21.65 -12.58 -21.08
CA PHE A 64 -22.15 -11.62 -20.12
C PHE A 64 -21.56 -10.24 -20.40
N SER A 65 -22.43 -9.28 -20.74
CA SER A 65 -22.07 -7.87 -20.85
C SER A 65 -22.39 -7.15 -19.54
N LEU A 66 -21.37 -6.58 -18.90
CA LEU A 66 -21.46 -5.85 -17.64
C LEU A 66 -20.89 -4.45 -17.80
N GLU A 67 -21.54 -3.47 -17.18
CA GLU A 67 -21.06 -2.10 -17.10
C GLU A 67 -20.56 -1.82 -15.68
N SER A 68 -19.41 -1.18 -15.58
CA SER A 68 -18.88 -0.71 -14.29
C SER A 68 -19.72 0.44 -13.75
N PRO A 69 -19.71 0.69 -12.43
CA PRO A 69 -20.17 1.97 -11.90
C PRO A 69 -19.37 3.13 -12.51
N THR A 70 -19.85 4.36 -12.33
CA THR A 70 -19.08 5.56 -12.73
C THR A 70 -17.88 5.72 -11.81
N LEU A 71 -16.69 5.71 -12.40
CA LEU A 71 -15.41 5.77 -11.71
C LEU A 71 -14.71 7.09 -12.00
N ASN A 72 -13.81 7.47 -11.10
CA ASN A 72 -12.87 8.56 -11.31
C ASN A 72 -11.45 8.10 -10.94
N LYS A 73 -10.46 8.98 -11.12
CA LYS A 73 -9.07 8.66 -10.81
C LYS A 73 -8.83 8.33 -9.33
N PHE A 74 -9.68 8.83 -8.41
CA PHE A 74 -9.59 8.53 -6.97
C PHE A 74 -10.06 7.12 -6.59
N ASN A 75 -10.75 6.41 -7.48
CA ASN A 75 -11.07 4.99 -7.30
C ASN A 75 -9.83 4.07 -7.48
N ARG A 76 -8.70 4.62 -7.96
CA ARG A 76 -7.37 3.99 -8.18
C ARG A 76 -7.36 2.79 -9.12
N SER A 77 -8.08 1.73 -8.77
CA SER A 77 -8.14 0.46 -9.47
C SER A 77 -9.53 -0.16 -9.38
N LEU A 78 -9.83 -1.06 -10.32
CA LEU A 78 -11.09 -1.78 -10.40
C LEU A 78 -10.83 -3.28 -10.48
N TRP A 79 -11.50 -4.04 -9.62
CA TRP A 79 -11.52 -5.50 -9.66
C TRP A 79 -12.91 -5.99 -10.03
N LEU A 80 -12.96 -6.99 -10.88
CA LEU A 80 -14.19 -7.72 -11.19
C LEU A 80 -14.03 -9.17 -10.75
N THR A 81 -14.92 -9.59 -9.86
CA THR A 81 -14.99 -10.95 -9.36
C THR A 81 -16.34 -11.56 -9.67
N ALA A 82 -16.40 -12.89 -9.75
CA ALA A 82 -17.65 -13.62 -9.88
C ALA A 82 -17.75 -14.75 -8.85
N VAL A 83 -18.95 -14.95 -8.34
CA VAL A 83 -19.33 -16.08 -7.48
C VAL A 83 -20.43 -16.85 -8.19
N ILE A 84 -20.20 -18.14 -8.40
CA ILE A 84 -21.14 -19.05 -9.05
C ILE A 84 -21.98 -19.71 -7.97
N ASN A 85 -23.29 -19.50 -7.99
CA ASN A 85 -24.21 -20.13 -7.06
C ASN A 85 -24.89 -21.31 -7.75
N SER A 86 -24.84 -22.48 -7.12
CA SER A 86 -25.54 -23.68 -7.56
C SER A 86 -26.19 -24.33 -6.35
N THR A 87 -27.42 -24.80 -6.50
CA THR A 87 -28.18 -25.48 -5.44
C THR A 87 -27.97 -26.99 -5.46
N ASP A 88 -27.51 -27.56 -6.57
CA ASP A 88 -27.30 -29.01 -6.75
C ASP A 88 -25.83 -29.41 -6.61
N TYR A 89 -25.27 -29.24 -5.40
CA TYR A 89 -23.95 -29.79 -5.07
C TYR A 89 -24.08 -31.30 -4.79
N LYS A 90 -23.95 -32.14 -5.83
CA LYS A 90 -23.94 -33.61 -5.70
C LYS A 90 -22.78 -34.16 -4.86
N LYS A 91 -21.70 -33.39 -4.67
CA LYS A 91 -20.51 -33.73 -3.86
C LYS A 91 -20.28 -32.67 -2.77
N ASP A 92 -19.77 -33.07 -1.61
CA ASP A 92 -19.44 -32.15 -0.50
C ASP A 92 -18.38 -31.09 -0.89
N LYS A 93 -17.50 -31.46 -1.82
CA LYS A 93 -16.52 -30.58 -2.47
C LYS A 93 -16.48 -30.87 -3.96
N PHE A 94 -16.48 -29.82 -4.76
CA PHE A 94 -16.40 -29.87 -6.21
C PHE A 94 -15.28 -28.95 -6.69
N GLN A 95 -14.44 -29.45 -7.59
CA GLN A 95 -13.39 -28.68 -8.25
C GLN A 95 -13.51 -28.88 -9.76
N SER A 96 -13.53 -27.79 -10.52
CA SER A 96 -13.57 -27.79 -11.99
C SER A 96 -12.76 -26.66 -12.55
N ASP A 97 -12.14 -26.88 -13.69
CA ASP A 97 -11.45 -25.83 -14.42
C ASP A 97 -12.43 -25.10 -15.33
N LEU A 98 -12.34 -23.78 -15.32
CA LEU A 98 -13.15 -22.86 -16.10
C LEU A 98 -12.25 -22.08 -17.02
N ALA A 99 -12.54 -22.12 -18.32
CA ALA A 99 -11.93 -21.23 -19.28
C ALA A 99 -12.70 -19.92 -19.27
N VAL A 100 -12.03 -18.85 -18.84
CA VAL A 100 -12.59 -17.51 -18.73
C VAL A 100 -11.95 -16.63 -19.80
N THR A 101 -12.78 -16.09 -20.68
CA THR A 101 -12.37 -15.06 -21.64
C THR A 101 -12.98 -13.73 -21.22
N VAL A 102 -12.13 -12.70 -21.05
CA VAL A 102 -12.59 -11.35 -20.71
C VAL A 102 -12.07 -10.35 -21.73
N SER A 103 -12.98 -9.55 -22.28
CA SER A 103 -12.63 -8.35 -23.04
C SER A 103 -13.08 -7.09 -22.29
N ILE A 104 -12.20 -6.08 -22.26
CA ILE A 104 -12.40 -4.84 -21.52
C ILE A 104 -12.41 -3.69 -22.51
N ARG A 105 -13.44 -2.83 -22.41
CA ARG A 105 -13.53 -1.60 -23.20
C ARG A 105 -13.79 -0.41 -22.29
N GLY A 106 -13.13 0.72 -22.56
CA GLY A 106 -13.30 1.97 -21.84
C GLY A 106 -14.14 2.94 -22.67
N ALA A 107 -15.09 3.62 -22.05
CA ALA A 107 -15.86 4.68 -22.67
C ALA A 107 -15.18 6.03 -22.42
N LYS A 108 -14.84 6.76 -23.49
CA LYS A 108 -14.34 8.13 -23.42
C LYS A 108 -15.48 9.15 -23.26
N ASP A 109 -15.12 10.39 -22.94
CA ASP A 109 -16.07 11.50 -22.73
C ASP A 109 -16.89 11.84 -23.99
N ASP A 110 -16.39 11.51 -25.18
CA ASP A 110 -17.07 11.61 -26.47
C ASP A 110 -17.97 10.41 -26.80
N ALA A 111 -18.24 9.53 -25.81
CA ALA A 111 -18.98 8.28 -25.93
C ALA A 111 -18.36 7.23 -26.88
N SER A 112 -17.15 7.49 -27.40
CA SER A 112 -16.38 6.49 -28.15
C SER A 112 -15.89 5.39 -27.21
N VAL A 113 -15.94 4.14 -27.67
CA VAL A 113 -15.57 2.96 -26.89
C VAL A 113 -14.25 2.43 -27.43
N GLU A 114 -13.20 2.52 -26.62
CA GLU A 114 -11.87 2.01 -26.95
C GLU A 114 -11.54 0.72 -26.20
N LYS A 115 -10.73 -0.14 -26.81
CA LYS A 115 -10.27 -1.38 -26.17
C LYS A 115 -9.17 -1.04 -25.16
N VAL A 116 -9.25 -1.63 -23.97
CA VAL A 116 -8.27 -1.44 -22.90
C VAL A 116 -7.40 -2.69 -22.82
N GLY A 117 -6.14 -2.58 -23.26
CA GLY A 117 -5.17 -3.68 -23.23
C GLY A 117 -5.25 -4.64 -24.43
N GLN A 118 -4.84 -5.89 -24.23
CA GLN A 118 -4.94 -6.95 -25.25
C GLN A 118 -6.41 -7.26 -25.56
N GLN A 119 -6.68 -7.69 -26.80
CA GLN A 119 -8.05 -7.85 -27.31
C GLN A 119 -8.93 -8.76 -26.45
N GLU A 120 -8.36 -9.85 -25.92
CA GLU A 120 -9.04 -10.84 -25.09
C GLU A 120 -8.04 -11.45 -24.10
N TYR A 121 -8.40 -11.46 -22.81
CA TYR A 121 -7.64 -12.11 -21.77
C TYR A 121 -8.23 -13.50 -21.52
N ASN A 122 -7.47 -14.54 -21.89
CA ASN A 122 -7.85 -15.93 -21.68
C ASN A 122 -7.14 -16.48 -20.44
N HIS A 123 -7.94 -16.95 -19.49
CA HIS A 123 -7.45 -17.48 -18.22
C HIS A 123 -8.18 -18.76 -17.83
N ASP A 124 -7.40 -19.78 -17.52
CA ASP A 124 -7.91 -20.96 -16.83
C ASP A 124 -7.99 -20.66 -15.32
N ARG A 125 -9.17 -20.90 -14.75
CA ARG A 125 -9.47 -20.67 -13.34
C ARG A 125 -10.06 -21.93 -12.73
N SER A 126 -9.50 -22.37 -11.61
CA SER A 126 -10.09 -23.48 -10.85
C SER A 126 -11.22 -22.95 -9.97
N LEU A 127 -12.42 -23.46 -10.23
CA LEU A 127 -13.59 -23.25 -9.40
C LEU A 127 -13.56 -24.26 -8.26
N ILE A 128 -13.56 -23.78 -7.01
CA ILE A 128 -13.61 -24.62 -5.82
C ILE A 128 -14.91 -24.30 -5.07
N CYS A 129 -15.79 -25.30 -4.97
CA CYS A 129 -17.09 -25.19 -4.31
C CYS A 129 -17.25 -26.19 -3.19
N SER A 130 -17.95 -25.80 -2.13
CA SER A 130 -18.37 -26.71 -1.07
C SER A 130 -19.80 -26.45 -0.63
N LYS A 131 -20.52 -27.52 -0.31
CA LYS A 131 -21.94 -27.49 0.08
C LYS A 131 -22.23 -26.60 1.30
N LYS A 132 -21.26 -26.45 2.22
CA LYS A 132 -21.42 -25.62 3.44
C LYS A 132 -21.09 -24.13 3.23
N SER A 133 -20.25 -23.79 2.26
CA SER A 133 -19.67 -22.44 2.12
C SER A 133 -19.89 -21.80 0.75
N GLY A 134 -20.59 -22.47 -0.17
CA GLY A 134 -20.73 -22.03 -1.57
C GLY A 134 -19.42 -22.14 -2.34
N CYS A 135 -19.36 -21.51 -3.52
CA CYS A 135 -18.17 -21.42 -4.36
C CYS A 135 -17.28 -20.24 -3.97
N GLN A 136 -15.96 -20.42 -4.08
CA GLN A 136 -15.00 -19.34 -3.87
C GLN A 136 -15.08 -18.29 -4.99
N PRO A 137 -14.91 -17.00 -4.68
CA PRO A 137 -14.93 -15.94 -5.68
C PRO A 137 -13.74 -16.07 -6.64
N ILE A 138 -14.01 -15.95 -7.93
CA ILE A 138 -13.00 -15.99 -8.99
C ILE A 138 -12.70 -14.56 -9.43
N LEU A 139 -11.42 -14.18 -9.51
CA LEU A 139 -10.99 -12.93 -10.11
C LEU A 139 -11.02 -13.04 -11.64
N LEU A 140 -11.92 -12.28 -12.26
CA LEU A 140 -12.11 -12.24 -13.70
C LEU A 140 -11.19 -11.20 -14.35
N ALA A 141 -11.17 -9.98 -13.81
CA ALA A 141 -10.36 -8.89 -14.34
C ALA A 141 -9.88 -7.94 -13.24
N HIS A 142 -8.76 -7.29 -13.52
CA HIS A 142 -8.18 -6.23 -12.70
C HIS A 142 -7.66 -5.12 -13.61
N VAL A 143 -8.14 -3.90 -13.38
CA VAL A 143 -7.65 -2.69 -14.04
C VAL A 143 -6.88 -1.88 -13.01
N GLY A 144 -5.56 -1.82 -13.16
CA GLY A 144 -4.66 -1.21 -12.18
C GLY A 144 -4.66 0.32 -12.17
N VAL A 145 -4.85 0.97 -13.33
CA VAL A 145 -4.95 2.42 -13.48
C VAL A 145 -6.23 2.76 -14.23
N LEU A 146 -7.06 3.62 -13.63
CA LEU A 146 -8.33 4.03 -14.21
C LEU A 146 -8.14 5.26 -15.10
N GLU A 147 -8.37 5.08 -16.40
CA GLU A 147 -8.27 6.12 -17.42
C GLU A 147 -9.63 6.61 -17.90
N TYR A 148 -10.66 5.76 -17.76
CA TYR A 148 -12.01 6.00 -18.27
C TYR A 148 -13.01 6.10 -17.12
N ALA A 149 -14.07 6.89 -17.31
CA ALA A 149 -15.13 7.03 -16.31
C ALA A 149 -16.04 5.80 -16.22
N LYS A 150 -16.13 5.02 -17.31
CA LYS A 150 -16.93 3.80 -17.40
C LYS A 150 -16.19 2.73 -18.20
N TYR A 151 -16.37 1.49 -17.76
CA TYR A 151 -15.81 0.30 -18.40
C TYR A 151 -16.90 -0.71 -18.72
N HIS A 152 -16.81 -1.30 -19.89
CA HIS A 152 -17.65 -2.39 -20.35
C HIS A 152 -16.83 -3.69 -20.38
N PHE A 153 -17.34 -4.71 -19.70
CA PHE A 153 -16.74 -6.03 -19.63
C PHE A 153 -17.62 -7.00 -20.39
N VAL A 154 -17.03 -7.72 -21.35
CA VAL A 154 -17.69 -8.86 -22.01
C VAL A 154 -16.95 -10.12 -21.56
N ILE A 155 -17.69 -11.00 -20.89
CA ILE A 155 -17.13 -12.19 -20.24
C ILE A 155 -17.79 -13.42 -20.84
N THR A 156 -16.96 -14.38 -21.24
CA THR A 156 -17.41 -15.69 -21.70
C THR A 156 -16.84 -16.74 -20.74
N LEU A 157 -17.72 -17.58 -20.20
CA LEU A 157 -17.37 -18.64 -19.27
C LEU A 157 -17.63 -19.98 -19.95
N ALA A 158 -16.59 -20.77 -20.18
CA ALA A 158 -16.70 -22.13 -20.70
C ALA A 158 -16.28 -23.16 -19.63
N GLY A 159 -16.86 -24.36 -19.68
CA GLY A 159 -16.56 -25.45 -18.74
C GLY A 159 -17.59 -25.69 -17.62
N LEU A 160 -18.78 -25.06 -17.68
CA LEU A 160 -19.89 -25.32 -16.72
C LEU A 160 -20.83 -26.47 -17.12
N GLU A 161 -20.56 -27.18 -18.22
CA GLU A 161 -21.49 -28.14 -18.83
C GLU A 161 -21.92 -29.28 -17.90
N ASN A 162 -21.03 -29.73 -17.02
CA ASN A 162 -21.28 -30.86 -16.11
C ASN A 162 -22.06 -30.47 -14.84
N ASN A 163 -22.12 -29.17 -14.50
CA ASN A 163 -22.82 -28.67 -13.32
C ASN A 163 -23.42 -27.29 -13.64
N PRO A 164 -24.70 -27.22 -14.07
CA PRO A 164 -25.33 -25.95 -14.38
C PRO A 164 -25.36 -25.05 -13.13
N ALA A 165 -25.01 -23.79 -13.34
CA ALA A 165 -25.13 -22.75 -12.33
C ALA A 165 -26.55 -22.17 -12.36
N ASP A 166 -27.14 -21.94 -11.19
CA ASP A 166 -28.46 -21.31 -11.09
C ASP A 166 -28.34 -19.80 -11.30
N SER A 167 -27.32 -19.20 -10.69
CA SER A 167 -27.05 -17.77 -10.83
C SER A 167 -25.56 -17.47 -10.69
N ILE A 168 -25.13 -16.42 -11.38
CA ILE A 168 -23.77 -15.90 -11.31
C ILE A 168 -23.86 -14.49 -10.75
N SER A 169 -23.17 -14.26 -9.64
CA SER A 169 -23.09 -12.97 -8.97
C SER A 169 -21.77 -12.32 -9.32
N PHE A 170 -21.82 -11.21 -10.05
CA PHE A 170 -20.65 -10.40 -10.38
C PHE A 170 -20.49 -9.29 -9.35
N CYS A 171 -19.28 -9.05 -8.88
CA CYS A 171 -18.96 -8.01 -7.91
C CYS A 171 -17.80 -7.16 -8.42
N PHE A 172 -18.09 -5.89 -8.66
CA PHE A 172 -17.10 -4.85 -8.89
C PHE A 172 -16.63 -4.31 -7.55
N ARG A 173 -15.32 -4.24 -7.36
CA ARG A 173 -14.68 -3.63 -6.19
C ARG A 173 -13.76 -2.53 -6.66
N SER A 174 -13.75 -1.39 -5.98
CA SER A 174 -12.81 -0.30 -6.25
C SER A 174 -12.46 0.44 -4.96
N TYR A 175 -11.41 1.27 -4.96
CA TYR A 175 -11.15 2.11 -3.79
C TYR A 175 -12.23 3.17 -3.63
N ASN A 176 -12.53 3.50 -2.37
CA ASN A 176 -13.44 4.57 -2.06
C ASN A 176 -12.78 5.93 -2.35
N PRO A 177 -13.36 6.79 -3.20
CA PRO A 177 -12.76 8.08 -3.54
C PRO A 177 -12.69 9.02 -2.34
N ILE A 178 -13.62 8.91 -1.38
CA ILE A 178 -13.61 9.71 -0.15
C ILE A 178 -12.41 9.31 0.72
N PHE A 179 -12.12 8.01 0.83
CA PHE A 179 -10.93 7.51 1.52
C PHE A 179 -9.65 7.98 0.84
N SER A 180 -9.57 7.90 -0.48
CA SER A 180 -8.41 8.39 -1.24
C SER A 180 -8.15 9.88 -0.99
N ASN A 181 -9.18 10.72 -0.99
CA ASN A 181 -9.06 12.14 -0.68
C ASN A 181 -8.58 12.39 0.74
N MET A 182 -9.14 11.67 1.71
CA MET A 182 -8.70 11.73 3.10
C MET A 182 -7.21 11.37 3.23
N GLU A 183 -6.76 10.29 2.60
CA GLU A 183 -5.36 9.86 2.62
C GLU A 183 -4.40 10.95 2.10
N ILE A 184 -4.76 11.62 1.00
CA ILE A 184 -3.96 12.72 0.43
C ILE A 184 -3.78 13.84 1.46
N TRP A 185 -4.86 14.26 2.12
CA TRP A 185 -4.80 15.32 3.13
C TRP A 185 -3.96 14.92 4.35
N PHE A 186 -4.11 13.69 4.83
CA PHE A 186 -3.31 13.21 5.96
C PHE A 186 -1.81 13.18 5.62
N ARG A 187 -1.44 12.61 4.47
CA ARG A 187 -0.05 12.60 4.01
C ARG A 187 0.50 14.02 3.88
N PHE A 188 -0.29 14.95 3.33
CA PHE A 188 0.11 16.35 3.19
C PHE A 188 0.33 17.05 4.54
N ILE A 189 -0.58 16.89 5.50
CA ILE A 189 -0.44 17.46 6.85
C ILE A 189 0.83 16.92 7.52
N PHE A 190 1.04 15.60 7.50
CA PHE A 190 2.24 14.99 8.08
C PHE A 190 3.52 15.41 7.36
N LEU A 191 3.47 15.64 6.05
CA LEU A 191 4.59 16.15 5.28
C LEU A 191 4.98 17.56 5.75
N VAL A 192 4.01 18.48 5.87
CA VAL A 192 4.26 19.86 6.33
C VAL A 192 4.80 19.85 7.77
N LEU A 193 4.19 19.07 8.66
CA LEU A 193 4.66 18.93 10.05
C LEU A 193 6.08 18.37 10.10
N THR A 194 6.38 17.32 9.32
CA THR A 194 7.72 16.72 9.25
C THR A 194 8.74 17.70 8.70
N PHE A 195 8.39 18.49 7.69
CA PHE A 195 9.25 19.53 7.14
C PHE A 195 9.58 20.60 8.20
N ILE A 196 8.57 21.10 8.91
CA ILE A 196 8.76 22.07 10.01
C ILE A 196 9.70 21.50 11.07
N VAL A 197 9.45 20.27 11.53
CA VAL A 197 10.30 19.61 12.54
C VAL A 197 11.72 19.40 12.04
N THR A 198 11.89 19.02 10.77
CA THR A 198 13.21 18.86 10.14
C THR A 198 13.97 20.18 10.11
N CYS A 199 13.32 21.28 9.71
CA CYS A 199 13.91 22.61 9.72
C CYS A 199 14.25 23.08 11.15
N MET A 200 13.37 22.85 12.12
CA MET A 200 13.61 23.16 13.53
C MET A 200 14.82 22.38 14.08
N PHE A 201 14.92 21.09 13.74
CA PHE A 201 16.03 20.23 14.15
C PHE A 201 17.36 20.70 13.54
N ALA A 202 17.38 20.96 12.23
CA ALA A 202 18.56 21.48 11.54
C ALA A 202 18.98 22.86 12.09
N HIS A 203 18.02 23.75 12.32
CA HIS A 203 18.29 25.07 12.90
C HIS A 203 18.85 24.98 14.32
N ALA A 204 18.31 24.09 15.16
CA ALA A 204 18.78 23.89 16.53
C ALA A 204 20.23 23.37 16.59
N LEU A 205 20.63 22.53 15.63
CA LEU A 205 21.96 21.94 15.58
C LEU A 205 22.99 22.72 14.74
N ARG A 206 22.57 23.78 14.03
CA ARG A 206 23.44 24.53 13.09
C ARG A 206 24.75 25.06 13.68
N LYS A 207 24.77 25.30 15.00
CA LYS A 207 25.95 25.84 15.71
C LYS A 207 26.95 24.76 16.13
N PHE A 208 26.58 23.48 16.05
CA PHE A 208 27.39 22.37 16.53
C PHE A 208 27.94 21.55 15.37
N SER A 209 29.22 21.18 15.44
CA SER A 209 29.84 20.30 14.45
C SER A 209 29.24 18.90 14.51
N ILE A 210 29.04 18.26 13.35
CA ILE A 210 28.55 16.87 13.23
C ILE A 210 29.44 15.87 14.02
N ARG A 211 30.72 16.19 14.23
CA ARG A 211 31.63 15.35 15.02
C ARG A 211 31.14 15.17 16.46
N ASP A 212 30.63 16.25 17.03
CA ASP A 212 30.17 16.33 18.43
C ASP A 212 28.72 15.86 18.59
N TRP A 213 28.05 15.48 17.50
CA TRP A 213 26.70 14.95 17.57
C TRP A 213 26.71 13.54 18.13
N SER A 214 25.74 13.28 19.00
CA SER A 214 25.38 11.95 19.45
C SER A 214 24.96 11.06 18.28
N ILE A 215 25.01 9.74 18.48
CA ILE A 215 24.58 8.76 17.47
C ILE A 215 23.10 8.95 17.11
N GLU A 216 22.24 9.22 18.09
CA GLU A 216 20.80 9.43 17.86
C GLU A 216 20.55 10.71 17.05
N GLN A 217 21.25 11.81 17.32
CA GLN A 217 21.13 13.04 16.51
C GLN A 217 21.59 12.82 15.06
N LYS A 218 22.68 12.07 14.85
CA LYS A 218 23.16 11.71 13.50
C LYS A 218 22.10 10.92 12.72
N TRP A 219 21.48 9.92 13.36
CA TRP A 219 20.42 9.13 12.74
C TRP A 219 19.14 9.93 12.54
N LEU A 220 18.72 10.76 13.50
CA LEU A 220 17.57 11.66 13.34
C LEU A 220 17.75 12.62 12.17
N SER A 221 18.98 13.11 11.92
CA SER A 221 19.29 13.93 10.76
C SER A 221 19.09 13.22 9.42
N VAL A 222 19.13 11.89 9.40
CA VAL A 222 18.88 11.06 8.20
C VAL A 222 17.42 10.62 8.13
N LEU A 223 16.85 10.21 9.26
CA LEU A 223 15.47 9.71 9.36
C LEU A 223 14.42 10.80 9.11
N LEU A 224 14.65 12.04 9.55
CA LEU A 224 13.68 13.13 9.37
C LEU A 224 13.46 13.48 7.88
N PRO A 225 14.52 13.68 7.06
CA PRO A 225 14.36 13.79 5.60
C PRO A 225 13.73 12.54 4.95
N LEU A 226 14.09 11.34 5.40
CA LEU A 226 13.48 10.11 4.88
C LEU A 226 12.00 9.98 5.24
N LEU A 227 11.58 10.47 6.42
CA LEU A 227 10.17 10.53 6.82
C LEU A 227 9.38 11.54 5.96
N LEU A 228 10.03 12.62 5.50
CA LEU A 228 9.43 13.52 4.52
C LEU A 228 9.17 12.79 3.20
N LEU A 229 10.14 12.00 2.72
CA LEU A 229 9.96 11.16 1.52
C LEU A 229 8.91 10.06 1.72
N TYR A 230 8.83 9.46 2.91
CA TYR A 230 7.79 8.48 3.26
C TYR A 230 6.38 9.06 3.13
N ASN A 231 6.17 10.31 3.56
CA ASN A 231 4.89 11.01 3.38
C ASN A 231 4.63 11.42 1.91
N ASN A 232 5.63 11.27 1.05
CA ASN A 232 5.60 11.46 -0.39
C ASN A 232 5.06 12.83 -0.86
N PRO A 233 5.95 13.81 -1.17
CA PRO A 233 5.56 15.13 -1.68
C PRO A 233 4.82 15.10 -3.01
N ILE A 234 4.97 14.02 -3.77
CA ILE A 234 4.39 13.85 -5.10
C ILE A 234 3.21 12.88 -5.10
N PHE A 235 2.67 12.52 -3.93
CA PHE A 235 1.55 11.57 -3.83
C PHE A 235 0.34 11.94 -4.71
N PRO A 236 -0.10 13.22 -4.79
CA PRO A 236 -1.19 13.60 -5.68
C PRO A 236 -0.93 13.29 -7.17
N LEU A 237 0.34 13.28 -7.61
CA LEU A 237 0.69 13.01 -9.01
C LEU A 237 0.35 11.58 -9.44
N ILE A 238 0.26 10.63 -8.50
CA ILE A 238 -0.19 9.25 -8.76
C ILE A 238 -1.61 9.24 -9.36
N PHE A 239 -2.45 10.20 -8.98
CA PHE A 239 -3.82 10.32 -9.48
C PHE A 239 -3.92 11.19 -10.73
N LEU A 240 -2.97 12.09 -10.97
CA LEU A 240 -3.03 13.03 -12.09
C LEU A 240 -2.39 12.46 -13.35
N VAL A 241 -1.27 11.75 -13.19
CA VAL A 241 -0.45 11.22 -14.27
C VAL A 241 -0.71 9.72 -14.41
N ASN A 242 -1.12 9.29 -15.59
CA ASN A 242 -1.29 7.87 -15.92
C ASN A 242 0.09 7.24 -16.20
N SER A 243 0.91 7.08 -15.16
CA SER A 243 2.25 6.48 -15.26
C SER A 243 2.53 5.57 -14.08
N TRP A 244 3.30 4.52 -14.32
CA TRP A 244 3.81 3.62 -13.28
C TRP A 244 4.91 4.27 -12.43
N VAL A 245 5.56 5.34 -12.92
CA VAL A 245 6.73 5.95 -12.29
C VAL A 245 6.41 6.54 -10.90
N PRO A 246 5.38 7.39 -10.71
CA PRO A 246 5.03 7.90 -9.38
C PRO A 246 4.74 6.79 -8.36
N LEU A 247 4.19 5.67 -8.82
CA LEU A 247 3.86 4.52 -7.98
C LEU A 247 5.12 3.76 -7.52
N ILE A 248 6.11 3.57 -8.40
CA ILE A 248 7.40 2.97 -8.01
C ILE A 248 8.19 3.89 -7.10
N VAL A 249 8.18 5.20 -7.35
CA VAL A 249 8.84 6.18 -6.48
C VAL A 249 8.26 6.14 -5.05
N ASP A 250 6.93 6.08 -4.90
CA ASP A 250 6.28 5.93 -3.60
C ASP A 250 6.74 4.65 -2.88
N ASN A 251 6.78 3.52 -3.57
CA ASN A 251 7.25 2.25 -3.01
C ASN A 251 8.73 2.29 -2.59
N ILE A 252 9.60 2.96 -3.36
CA ILE A 252 11.02 3.14 -3.03
C ILE A 252 11.16 4.00 -1.78
N PHE A 253 10.42 5.12 -1.69
CA PHE A 253 10.46 5.99 -0.50
C PHE A 253 10.01 5.25 0.75
N GLN A 254 8.90 4.52 0.68
CA GLN A 254 8.39 3.73 1.80
C GLN A 254 9.38 2.66 2.26
N THR A 255 9.88 1.85 1.32
CA THR A 255 10.83 0.77 1.61
C THR A 255 12.13 1.32 2.18
N THR A 256 12.66 2.41 1.62
CA THR A 256 13.91 3.03 2.08
C THR A 256 13.78 3.58 3.50
N PHE A 257 12.67 4.25 3.82
CA PHE A 257 12.43 4.76 5.17
C PHE A 257 12.34 3.62 6.19
N LEU A 258 11.56 2.57 5.90
CA LEU A 258 11.41 1.42 6.81
C LEU A 258 12.73 0.68 7.03
N SER A 259 13.51 0.48 5.97
CA SER A 259 14.85 -0.09 6.09
C SER A 259 15.80 0.80 6.91
N ALA A 260 15.80 2.11 6.69
CA ALA A 260 16.62 3.04 7.47
C ALA A 260 16.20 3.08 8.95
N LEU A 261 14.89 3.00 9.24
CA LEU A 261 14.36 2.93 10.60
C LEU A 261 14.81 1.64 11.29
N LEU A 262 14.74 0.49 10.61
CA LEU A 262 15.23 -0.78 11.13
C LEU A 262 16.74 -0.73 11.42
N LEU A 263 17.52 -0.14 10.51
CA LEU A 263 18.96 0.05 10.70
C LEU A 263 19.26 0.94 11.91
N PHE A 264 18.51 2.03 12.09
CA PHE A 264 18.59 2.88 13.28
C PHE A 264 18.34 2.07 14.56
N TRP A 265 17.26 1.29 14.64
CA TRP A 265 16.95 0.46 15.81
C TRP A 265 18.08 -0.52 16.14
N LEU A 266 18.61 -1.20 15.12
CA LEU A 266 19.70 -2.16 15.27
C LEU A 266 21.00 -1.47 15.74
N CYS A 267 21.29 -0.27 15.22
CA CYS A 267 22.44 0.53 15.61
C CYS A 267 22.31 1.05 17.04
N THR A 268 21.15 1.56 17.44
CA THR A 268 20.91 2.09 18.79
C THR A 268 20.97 0.97 19.83
N TYR A 269 20.26 -0.15 19.59
CA TYR A 269 20.24 -1.28 20.52
C TYR A 269 21.63 -1.90 20.73
N HIS A 270 22.37 -2.14 19.64
CA HIS A 270 23.73 -2.66 19.73
C HIS A 270 24.72 -1.63 20.29
N GLY A 271 24.49 -0.34 20.02
CA GLY A 271 25.29 0.78 20.52
C GLY A 271 25.18 1.01 22.03
N ILE A 272 24.12 0.53 22.67
CA ILE A 272 23.97 0.47 24.13
C ILE A 272 24.87 -0.61 24.74
N ARG A 273 25.05 -1.74 24.04
CA ARG A 273 25.75 -2.93 24.56
C ARG A 273 27.27 -2.92 24.33
N GLN A 274 27.76 -2.22 23.30
CA GLN A 274 29.18 -2.28 22.90
C GLN A 274 29.81 -0.88 22.80
N SER A 275 30.94 -0.69 23.48
CA SER A 275 31.66 0.60 23.56
C SER A 275 32.67 0.84 22.43
N ASP A 276 33.16 -0.22 21.77
CA ASP A 276 34.11 -0.10 20.65
C ASP A 276 33.37 0.05 19.32
N ARG A 277 33.51 1.24 18.71
CA ARG A 277 32.69 1.67 17.56
C ARG A 277 33.51 1.87 16.29
N LYS A 278 34.33 0.89 15.90
CA LYS A 278 34.98 0.93 14.57
C LYS A 278 33.89 0.81 13.49
N TRP A 279 33.80 1.82 12.62
CA TRP A 279 32.72 1.98 11.64
C TRP A 279 32.47 0.71 10.81
N MET A 280 33.53 0.09 10.29
CA MET A 280 33.45 -1.12 9.48
C MET A 280 32.90 -2.34 10.23
N LYS A 281 33.36 -2.62 11.47
CA LYS A 281 32.88 -3.78 12.21
C LYS A 281 31.47 -3.55 12.79
N PHE A 282 31.12 -2.29 13.05
CA PHE A 282 29.86 -1.94 13.68
C PHE A 282 28.71 -1.80 12.66
N TYR A 283 28.89 -1.03 11.57
CA TYR A 283 27.81 -0.70 10.63
C TYR A 283 27.71 -1.68 9.46
N LEU A 284 28.82 -2.18 8.92
CA LEU A 284 28.82 -3.03 7.72
C LEU A 284 27.93 -4.28 7.84
N PRO A 285 28.02 -5.14 8.87
CA PRO A 285 27.19 -6.34 8.94
C PRO A 285 25.69 -6.00 9.04
N LYS A 286 25.36 -4.87 9.69
CA LYS A 286 23.99 -4.38 9.86
C LYS A 286 23.43 -3.84 8.55
N ALA A 287 24.25 -3.07 7.82
CA ALA A 287 23.92 -2.55 6.50
C ALA A 287 23.75 -3.66 5.47
N ILE A 288 24.51 -4.75 5.54
CA ILE A 288 24.34 -5.92 4.65
C ILE A 288 22.98 -6.58 4.90
N ILE A 289 22.63 -6.86 6.16
CA ILE A 289 21.36 -7.52 6.51
C ILE A 289 20.17 -6.65 6.07
N VAL A 290 20.16 -5.38 6.45
CA VAL A 290 19.06 -4.47 6.12
C VAL A 290 19.03 -4.16 4.61
N GLY A 291 20.21 -4.03 3.99
CA GLY A 291 20.33 -3.81 2.55
C GLY A 291 19.78 -4.98 1.74
N ALA A 292 20.02 -6.23 2.17
CA ALA A 292 19.42 -7.39 1.53
C ALA A 292 17.88 -7.36 1.61
N MET A 293 17.31 -6.99 2.77
CA MET A 293 15.86 -6.82 2.91
C MET A 293 15.31 -5.71 1.99
N TRP A 294 16.04 -4.60 1.88
CA TRP A 294 15.66 -3.48 1.00
C TRP A 294 15.65 -3.91 -0.48
N ILE A 295 16.69 -4.64 -0.93
CA ILE A 295 16.76 -5.15 -2.31
C ILE A 295 15.57 -6.08 -2.58
N ILE A 296 15.30 -7.03 -1.69
CA ILE A 296 14.17 -7.96 -1.83
C ILE A 296 12.86 -7.18 -1.92
N GLY A 297 12.63 -6.22 -1.02
CA GLY A 297 11.43 -5.38 -1.03
C GLY A 297 11.24 -4.64 -2.36
N ILE A 298 12.27 -3.99 -2.88
CA ILE A 298 12.19 -3.28 -4.15
C ILE A 298 11.96 -4.25 -5.31
N THR A 299 12.69 -5.36 -5.40
CA THR A 299 12.49 -6.34 -6.48
C THR A 299 11.06 -6.88 -6.51
N MET A 300 10.47 -7.16 -5.34
CA MET A 300 9.08 -7.60 -5.23
C MET A 300 8.10 -6.52 -5.71
N THR A 301 8.29 -5.27 -5.31
CA THR A 301 7.41 -4.17 -5.74
C THR A 301 7.50 -3.93 -7.25
N CYS A 302 8.71 -3.90 -7.83
CA CYS A 302 8.89 -3.76 -9.27
C CYS A 302 8.26 -4.91 -10.05
N TRP A 303 8.43 -6.15 -9.56
CA TRP A 303 7.83 -7.33 -10.19
C TRP A 303 6.29 -7.28 -10.16
N GLN A 304 5.72 -6.89 -9.02
CA GLN A 304 4.28 -6.76 -8.87
C GLN A 304 3.70 -5.73 -9.83
N GLN A 305 4.37 -4.58 -10.02
CA GLN A 305 3.92 -3.57 -10.97
C GLN A 305 3.98 -4.09 -12.40
N TYR A 306 5.07 -4.76 -12.80
CA TYR A 306 5.20 -5.31 -14.15
C TYR A 306 4.11 -6.34 -14.50
N ARG A 307 3.57 -7.08 -13.52
CA ARG A 307 2.48 -8.04 -13.76
C ARG A 307 1.10 -7.38 -13.85
N VAL A 308 0.96 -6.16 -13.33
CA VAL A 308 -0.31 -5.41 -13.28
C VAL A 308 -0.49 -4.53 -14.53
N PHE A 309 0.61 -4.09 -15.15
CA PHE A 309 0.63 -3.43 -16.46
C PHE A 309 0.75 -4.46 -17.59
#